data_AF-A0A1U9XFR9-F1
#
_entry.id   AF-A0A1U9XFR9-F1
#
_cell.length_a   1.000
_cell.length_b   1.000
_cell.length_c   1.000
_cell.angle_alpha   90.00
_cell.angle_beta   90.00
_cell.angle_gamma   90.00
#
_symmetry.space_group_name_H-M   'P 1'
#
loop_
_entity.id
_entity.type
_entity.pdbx_description
1 polymer ?
#
loop_
_entity_poly.entity_id
_entity_poly.type
_entity_poly.pdbx_seq_one_letter_code
_entity_poly.pdbx_strand_id
1 'polypeptide(L)'
;MQKMNGLRKMHGVLQWQHHYCPYVLGLQFCVLVPLKEKELAIVAVGEKTGRTELITQVKQEKILQSEALGRYFVNTYITLREGYNYPSLQYDYETVQLYSSNTVKDDYLRLYNSDMAPDKIYHNNGSYVAVEVISNIISDATAPDKLASVRFKKTTRNFTTGQVSVSYWTARVTYRFEPEKSVKSSSRELNPLGFTVTSYQTDREVRGE
;
A
#
# COMPACT_ATOMS: atom_id res chain seq x y z
N MET A 1 79.39 -7.86 -4.01
CA MET A 1 79.80 -9.26 -3.70
C MET A 1 78.65 -10.16 -4.16
N GLN A 2 78.77 -11.03 -5.17
CA GLN A 2 79.63 -12.25 -5.27
C GLN A 2 79.44 -13.16 -4.04
N LYS A 3 79.13 -14.47 -4.14
CA LYS A 3 79.37 -15.49 -5.19
C LYS A 3 78.09 -16.33 -5.43
N MET A 4 77.70 -16.66 -6.67
CA MET A 4 78.11 -17.84 -7.46
C MET A 4 77.93 -19.20 -6.75
N ASN A 5 77.04 -20.06 -7.29
CA ASN A 5 77.44 -21.20 -8.13
C ASN A 5 76.23 -21.91 -8.75
N GLY A 6 76.32 -22.22 -10.04
CA GLY A 6 75.39 -23.11 -10.77
C GLY A 6 76.15 -24.31 -11.37
N LEU A 7 75.57 -24.93 -12.41
CA LEU A 7 76.01 -26.16 -13.11
C LEU A 7 75.60 -27.47 -12.37
N ARG A 8 75.27 -28.59 -13.04
CA ARG A 8 75.39 -28.95 -14.48
C ARG A 8 74.44 -30.11 -14.89
N LYS A 9 73.86 -30.04 -16.11
CA LYS A 9 73.23 -31.17 -16.88
C LYS A 9 71.95 -31.80 -16.24
N MET A 10 71.12 -32.63 -16.92
CA MET A 10 71.12 -33.07 -18.34
C MET A 10 69.71 -33.23 -18.98
N HIS A 11 69.73 -33.42 -20.30
CA HIS A 11 68.69 -33.79 -21.30
C HIS A 11 67.90 -35.09 -21.04
N GLY A 12 66.66 -35.16 -21.56
CA GLY A 12 65.78 -36.34 -21.45
C GLY A 12 64.57 -36.38 -22.40
N VAL A 13 64.82 -36.33 -23.71
CA VAL A 13 64.00 -36.86 -24.84
C VAL A 13 62.50 -36.53 -24.95
N LEU A 14 62.18 -35.93 -26.12
CA LEU A 14 60.85 -35.77 -26.70
C LEU A 14 60.38 -37.09 -27.35
N GLN A 15 59.17 -37.60 -27.04
CA GLN A 15 58.50 -38.51 -27.96
C GLN A 15 56.96 -38.47 -27.85
N TRP A 16 56.31 -37.94 -28.89
CA TRP A 16 54.88 -38.04 -29.12
C TRP A 16 54.55 -39.35 -29.85
N GLN A 17 53.53 -40.08 -29.42
CA GLN A 17 52.80 -41.01 -30.29
C GLN A 17 51.29 -40.87 -30.05
N HIS A 18 50.58 -40.43 -31.10
CA HIS A 18 49.13 -40.45 -31.16
C HIS A 18 48.63 -41.84 -31.53
N HIS A 19 47.66 -42.38 -30.79
CA HIS A 19 46.73 -43.35 -31.35
C HIS A 19 45.29 -42.98 -30.99
N TYR A 20 44.43 -43.13 -31.98
CA TYR A 20 43.05 -42.64 -32.00
C TYR A 20 42.09 -43.61 -31.30
N CYS A 21 41.07 -43.07 -30.61
CA CYS A 21 39.79 -43.74 -30.44
C CYS A 21 38.66 -42.69 -30.31
N PRO A 22 37.85 -42.45 -31.37
CA PRO A 22 36.69 -41.56 -31.34
C PRO A 22 35.38 -42.32 -31.00
N TYR A 23 34.28 -41.56 -30.84
CA TYR A 23 32.93 -42.01 -30.38
C TYR A 23 32.91 -42.41 -28.89
N VAL A 24 31.89 -42.08 -28.07
CA VAL A 24 30.48 -41.73 -28.28
C VAL A 24 30.13 -40.53 -27.35
N LEU A 25 29.78 -39.34 -27.87
CA LEU A 25 28.39 -38.87 -28.09
C LEU A 25 27.48 -38.83 -26.84
N GLY A 26 27.10 -37.62 -26.42
CA GLY A 26 25.79 -37.36 -25.80
C GLY A 26 25.71 -37.21 -24.27
N LEU A 27 25.86 -35.98 -23.77
CA LEU A 27 24.90 -35.47 -22.79
C LEU A 27 24.78 -33.93 -22.85
N GLN A 28 23.79 -33.45 -23.58
CA GLN A 28 23.37 -32.05 -23.57
C GLN A 28 22.64 -31.76 -22.24
N PHE A 29 23.37 -31.39 -21.19
CA PHE A 29 22.71 -30.98 -19.94
C PHE A 29 22.32 -29.51 -20.03
N CYS A 30 21.09 -29.25 -20.45
CA CYS A 30 20.46 -27.94 -20.30
C CYS A 30 20.49 -27.57 -18.81
N VAL A 31 21.11 -26.43 -18.47
CA VAL A 31 21.06 -25.87 -17.11
C VAL A 31 19.64 -25.35 -16.88
N LEU A 32 18.76 -26.24 -16.45
CA LEU A 32 17.50 -25.91 -15.81
C LEU A 32 17.84 -25.15 -14.53
N VAL A 33 17.77 -23.82 -14.60
CA VAL A 33 17.75 -22.96 -13.41
C VAL A 33 16.57 -23.43 -12.56
N PRO A 34 16.77 -23.90 -11.32
CA PRO A 34 15.65 -24.27 -10.48
C PRO A 34 14.85 -23.00 -10.20
N LEU A 35 13.58 -23.00 -10.63
CA LEU A 35 12.65 -21.92 -10.34
C LEU A 35 12.54 -21.84 -8.81
N LYS A 36 13.02 -20.73 -8.24
CA LYS A 36 13.06 -20.56 -6.78
C LYS A 36 11.66 -20.22 -6.27
N GLU A 37 10.81 -21.24 -6.20
CA GLU A 37 9.53 -21.16 -5.53
C GLU A 37 9.77 -20.67 -4.10
N LYS A 38 9.11 -19.58 -3.75
CA LYS A 38 9.06 -19.12 -2.36
C LYS A 38 8.10 -20.04 -1.63
N GLU A 39 8.61 -21.14 -1.09
CA GLU A 39 7.85 -21.97 -0.19
C GLU A 39 7.28 -21.10 0.94
N LEU A 40 5.95 -20.94 0.91
CA LEU A 40 5.18 -20.37 1.99
C LEU A 40 5.34 -21.33 3.17
N ALA A 41 6.21 -20.98 4.13
CA ALA A 41 6.38 -21.74 5.35
C ALA A 41 5.07 -21.69 6.16
N ILE A 42 4.23 -22.72 5.96
CA ILE A 42 3.02 -22.96 6.74
C ILE A 42 3.45 -23.17 8.20
N VAL A 43 2.68 -22.59 9.13
CA VAL A 43 3.01 -22.57 10.55
C VAL A 43 3.11 -23.99 11.13
N ALA A 44 4.32 -24.40 11.49
CA ALA A 44 4.55 -25.55 12.36
C ALA A 44 4.43 -25.10 13.82
N VAL A 45 3.34 -25.46 14.49
CA VAL A 45 3.16 -25.24 15.92
C VAL A 45 4.07 -26.21 16.69
N GLY A 46 5.07 -25.68 17.40
CA GLY A 46 6.00 -26.47 18.21
C GLY A 46 6.74 -25.61 19.24
N GLU A 47 6.33 -25.73 20.51
CA GLU A 47 7.03 -25.45 21.78
C GLU A 47 8.17 -24.40 21.86
N LYS A 48 8.14 -23.30 21.10
CA LYS A 48 8.88 -22.04 21.37
C LYS A 48 8.04 -20.81 21.04
N THR A 49 6.71 -20.91 21.24
CA THR A 49 5.71 -20.00 20.67
C THR A 49 5.96 -18.54 21.00
N GLY A 50 6.32 -18.21 22.24
CA GLY A 50 6.53 -16.81 22.67
C GLY A 50 7.50 -16.00 21.78
N ARG A 51 8.59 -16.59 21.24
CA ARG A 51 9.49 -15.85 20.35
C ARG A 51 8.88 -15.63 18.96
N THR A 52 8.12 -16.60 18.44
CA THR A 52 7.45 -16.51 17.13
C THR A 52 6.26 -15.56 17.19
N GLU A 53 5.49 -15.60 18.29
CA GLU A 53 4.40 -14.67 18.59
C GLU A 53 4.93 -13.24 18.71
N LEU A 54 5.97 -12.99 19.51
CA LEU A 54 6.59 -11.67 19.64
C LEU A 54 7.14 -11.15 18.30
N ILE A 55 7.81 -11.98 17.50
CA ILE A 55 8.27 -11.57 16.16
C ILE A 55 7.10 -11.22 15.24
N THR A 56 5.99 -11.96 15.33
CA THR A 56 4.78 -11.72 14.52
C THR A 56 4.08 -10.45 14.96
N GLN A 57 3.91 -10.22 16.27
CA GLN A 57 3.38 -8.99 16.86
C GLN A 57 4.23 -7.78 16.46
N VAL A 58 5.54 -7.79 16.69
CA VAL A 58 6.45 -6.70 16.31
C VAL A 58 6.44 -6.44 14.79
N LYS A 59 6.30 -7.47 13.96
CA LYS A 59 6.18 -7.30 12.50
C LYS A 59 4.83 -6.68 12.12
N GLN A 60 3.73 -7.12 12.75
CA GLN A 60 2.40 -6.56 12.56
C GLN A 60 2.35 -5.09 13.01
N GLU A 61 2.85 -4.78 14.20
CA GLU A 61 3.00 -3.41 14.70
C GLU A 61 3.80 -2.53 13.73
N LYS A 62 4.95 -3.00 13.22
CA LYS A 62 5.73 -2.25 12.22
C LYS A 62 4.98 -2.02 10.90
N ILE A 63 4.11 -2.94 10.49
CA ILE A 63 3.26 -2.76 9.31
C ILE A 63 2.16 -1.73 9.60
N LEU A 64 1.49 -1.82 10.76
CA LEU A 64 0.42 -0.88 11.15
C LEU A 64 0.96 0.54 11.44
N GLN A 65 2.20 0.65 11.94
CA GLN A 65 2.91 1.91 12.12
C GLN A 65 3.57 2.44 10.83
N SER A 66 3.46 1.73 9.71
CA SER A 66 4.02 2.18 8.44
C SER A 66 3.31 3.44 7.93
N GLU A 67 4.04 4.56 7.85
CA GLU A 67 3.52 5.78 7.24
C GLU A 67 3.02 5.57 5.80
N ALA A 68 3.67 4.71 5.02
CA ALA A 68 3.24 4.42 3.65
C ALA A 68 1.84 3.79 3.62
N LEU A 69 1.54 2.93 4.59
CA LEU A 69 0.23 2.31 4.76
C LEU A 69 -0.82 3.34 5.23
N GLY A 70 -0.47 4.17 6.21
CA GLY A 70 -1.32 5.29 6.66
C GLY A 70 -1.67 6.25 5.52
N ARG A 71 -0.66 6.63 4.70
CA ARG A 71 -0.84 7.49 3.51
C ARG A 71 -1.81 6.85 2.52
N TYR A 72 -1.66 5.56 2.24
CA TYR A 72 -2.55 4.82 1.34
C TYR A 72 -4.01 4.84 1.82
N PHE A 73 -4.27 4.44 3.07
CA PHE A 73 -5.64 4.39 3.59
C PHE A 73 -6.27 5.78 3.72
N VAL A 74 -5.53 6.78 4.20
CA VAL A 74 -6.04 8.17 4.30
C VAL A 74 -6.33 8.75 2.92
N ASN A 75 -5.44 8.58 1.94
CA ASN A 75 -5.68 9.05 0.58
C ASN A 75 -6.92 8.37 -0.03
N THR A 76 -7.07 7.07 0.18
CA THR A 76 -8.22 6.28 -0.27
C THR A 76 -9.51 6.79 0.38
N TYR A 77 -9.51 6.97 1.70
CA TYR A 77 -10.65 7.50 2.46
C TYR A 77 -11.10 8.88 1.95
N ILE A 78 -10.16 9.81 1.75
CA ILE A 78 -10.46 11.14 1.22
C ILE A 78 -10.98 11.04 -0.22
N THR A 79 -10.40 10.20 -1.06
CA THR A 79 -10.86 10.02 -2.46
C THR A 79 -12.30 9.51 -2.52
N LEU A 80 -12.66 8.54 -1.68
CA LEU A 80 -14.02 7.98 -1.61
C LEU A 80 -15.03 8.95 -0.96
N ARG A 81 -14.62 9.65 0.11
CA ARG A 81 -15.50 10.56 0.87
C ARG A 81 -15.77 11.88 0.15
N GLU A 82 -14.75 12.42 -0.52
CA GLU A 82 -14.78 13.77 -1.08
C GLU A 82 -14.97 13.80 -2.61
N GLY A 83 -14.77 12.65 -3.27
CA GLY A 83 -15.07 12.44 -4.68
C GLY A 83 -16.56 12.17 -4.89
N TYR A 84 -16.97 12.14 -6.15
CA TYR A 84 -18.35 11.84 -6.53
C TYR A 84 -18.42 11.19 -7.90
N ASN A 85 -18.91 9.96 -7.94
CA ASN A 85 -19.11 9.18 -9.15
C ASN A 85 -20.39 8.37 -9.01
N TYR A 86 -21.48 8.82 -9.64
CA TYR A 86 -22.81 8.26 -9.41
C TYR A 86 -22.90 6.71 -9.53
N PRO A 87 -22.23 6.04 -10.50
CA PRO A 87 -22.24 4.57 -10.58
C PRO A 87 -21.55 3.83 -9.42
N SER A 88 -20.57 4.43 -8.73
CA SER A 88 -19.90 3.82 -7.56
C SER A 88 -20.39 4.36 -6.22
N LEU A 89 -21.26 5.38 -6.22
CA LEU A 89 -21.65 6.15 -5.04
C LEU A 89 -22.10 5.29 -3.85
N GLN A 90 -22.83 4.19 -4.09
CA GLN A 90 -23.25 3.27 -3.04
C GLN A 90 -22.06 2.55 -2.38
N TYR A 91 -21.12 2.06 -3.17
CA TYR A 91 -19.89 1.40 -2.69
C TYR A 91 -18.99 2.40 -1.94
N ASP A 92 -18.86 3.62 -2.49
CA ASP A 92 -18.07 4.68 -1.87
C ASP A 92 -18.67 5.07 -0.51
N TYR A 93 -20.00 5.25 -0.45
CA TYR A 93 -20.78 5.55 0.75
C TYR A 93 -20.68 4.46 1.83
N GLU A 94 -20.76 3.18 1.46
CA GLU A 94 -20.59 2.05 2.39
C GLU A 94 -19.14 1.93 2.89
N THR A 95 -18.16 2.11 2.00
CA THR A 95 -16.73 2.00 2.34
C THR A 95 -16.29 3.12 3.29
N VAL A 96 -16.77 4.35 3.08
CA VAL A 96 -16.50 5.48 3.99
C VAL A 96 -17.08 5.22 5.38
N GLN A 97 -18.28 4.63 5.48
CA GLN A 97 -18.86 4.23 6.77
C GLN A 97 -18.05 3.12 7.45
N LEU A 98 -17.58 2.11 6.70
CA LEU A 98 -16.74 1.02 7.22
C LEU A 98 -15.40 1.51 7.79
N TYR A 99 -14.81 2.53 7.17
CA TYR A 99 -13.58 3.16 7.63
C TYR A 99 -13.78 4.25 8.69
N SER A 100 -15.01 4.53 9.13
CA SER A 100 -15.29 5.61 10.09
C SER A 100 -15.56 5.08 11.51
N SER A 101 -15.18 5.86 12.53
CA SER A 101 -15.72 5.71 13.89
C SER A 101 -17.23 5.99 13.89
N ASN A 102 -17.96 5.58 14.92
CA ASN A 102 -19.40 5.87 15.01
C ASN A 102 -19.68 7.38 14.91
N THR A 103 -18.92 8.23 15.60
CA THR A 103 -19.05 9.69 15.51
C THR A 103 -18.86 10.22 14.07
N VAL A 104 -17.76 9.85 13.42
CA VAL A 104 -17.44 10.32 12.05
C VAL A 104 -18.44 9.77 11.02
N LYS A 105 -18.95 8.56 11.24
CA LYS A 105 -20.01 7.93 10.45
C LYS A 105 -21.33 8.67 10.63
N ASP A 106 -21.74 8.97 11.86
CA ASP A 106 -23.00 9.64 12.15
C ASP A 106 -22.99 11.09 11.60
N ASP A 107 -21.83 11.77 11.62
CA ASP A 107 -21.63 13.06 10.95
C ASP A 107 -21.80 12.97 9.42
N TYR A 108 -21.23 11.93 8.82
CA TYR A 108 -21.37 11.64 7.38
C TYR A 108 -22.81 11.27 6.99
N LEU A 109 -23.52 10.51 7.82
CA LEU A 109 -24.95 10.22 7.64
C LEU A 109 -25.80 11.50 7.73
N ARG A 110 -25.49 12.43 8.63
CA ARG A 110 -26.20 13.73 8.69
C ARG A 110 -25.98 14.59 7.45
N LEU A 111 -24.79 14.54 6.82
CA LEU A 111 -24.55 15.20 5.54
C LEU A 111 -25.48 14.64 4.44
N TYR A 112 -25.56 13.32 4.28
CA TYR A 112 -26.42 12.67 3.27
C TYR A 112 -27.92 12.83 3.53
N ASN A 113 -28.34 13.04 4.78
CA ASN A 113 -29.73 13.36 5.12
C ASN A 113 -30.09 14.85 4.95
N SER A 114 -29.10 15.73 4.73
CA SER A 114 -29.31 17.17 4.56
C SER A 114 -29.60 17.56 3.10
N ASP A 115 -29.88 18.84 2.83
CA ASP A 115 -29.95 19.35 1.46
C ASP A 115 -28.58 19.58 0.82
N MET A 116 -27.52 19.45 1.61
CA MET A 116 -26.12 19.45 1.14
C MET A 116 -25.62 18.05 0.76
N ALA A 117 -26.51 17.06 0.64
CA ALA A 117 -26.17 15.70 0.25
C ALA A 117 -25.53 15.68 -1.17
N PRO A 118 -24.41 14.96 -1.40
CA PRO A 118 -23.72 14.99 -2.69
C PRO A 118 -24.58 14.60 -3.89
N ASP A 119 -25.48 13.63 -3.74
CA ASP A 119 -26.45 13.21 -4.77
C ASP A 119 -27.42 14.33 -5.17
N LYS A 120 -27.90 15.12 -4.21
CA LYS A 120 -28.72 16.31 -4.46
C LYS A 120 -27.94 17.42 -5.16
N ILE A 121 -26.75 17.77 -4.63
CA ILE A 121 -25.90 18.85 -5.16
C ILE A 121 -25.44 18.56 -6.59
N TYR A 122 -25.00 17.33 -6.86
CA TYR A 122 -24.45 16.93 -8.16
C TYR A 122 -25.51 16.41 -9.15
N HIS A 123 -26.78 16.41 -8.74
CA HIS A 123 -27.94 16.03 -9.53
C HIS A 123 -27.85 14.58 -10.05
N ASN A 124 -27.60 13.63 -9.16
CA ASN A 124 -27.35 12.23 -9.50
C ASN A 124 -26.23 12.11 -10.56
N ASN A 125 -26.51 11.53 -11.73
CA ASN A 125 -25.54 11.40 -12.82
C ASN A 125 -25.25 12.74 -13.56
N GLY A 126 -25.69 13.88 -13.04
CA GLY A 126 -25.51 15.21 -13.65
C GLY A 126 -24.10 15.79 -13.52
N SER A 127 -23.29 15.31 -12.57
CA SER A 127 -21.90 15.76 -12.40
C SER A 127 -20.96 14.62 -11.94
N TYR A 128 -19.66 14.86 -12.07
CA TYR A 128 -18.59 14.02 -11.56
C TYR A 128 -17.55 14.86 -10.81
N VAL A 129 -17.01 14.35 -9.71
CA VAL A 129 -15.96 15.01 -8.92
C VAL A 129 -14.77 14.09 -8.75
N ALA A 130 -13.67 14.44 -9.43
CA ALA A 130 -12.37 13.83 -9.19
C ALA A 130 -11.68 14.47 -7.99
N VAL A 131 -11.01 13.64 -7.18
CA VAL A 131 -10.15 14.06 -6.08
C VAL A 131 -8.71 13.64 -6.40
N GLU A 132 -7.79 14.60 -6.32
CA GLU A 132 -6.35 14.37 -6.50
C GLU A 132 -5.61 14.83 -5.24
N VAL A 133 -4.98 13.90 -4.52
CA VAL A 133 -4.17 14.23 -3.34
C VAL A 133 -2.83 14.81 -3.78
N ILE A 134 -2.57 16.06 -3.39
CA ILE A 134 -1.35 16.81 -3.70
C ILE A 134 -0.25 16.48 -2.68
N SER A 135 -0.61 16.46 -1.40
CA SER A 135 0.30 16.10 -0.31
C SER A 135 -0.46 15.46 0.83
N ASN A 136 0.18 14.51 1.50
CA ASN A 136 -0.27 13.94 2.76
C ASN A 136 0.92 14.02 3.72
N ILE A 137 0.72 14.55 4.92
CA ILE A 137 1.74 14.64 5.97
C ILE A 137 1.18 13.96 7.20
N ILE A 138 1.79 12.85 7.61
CA ILE A 138 1.45 12.16 8.85
C ILE A 138 2.30 12.74 9.98
N SER A 139 1.67 12.97 11.12
CA SER A 139 2.30 13.25 12.41
C SER A 139 1.71 12.35 13.48
N ASP A 140 2.38 12.27 14.62
CA ASP A 140 1.79 11.69 15.82
C ASP A 140 0.60 12.51 16.31
N ALA A 141 -0.32 11.82 16.99
CA ALA A 141 -1.41 12.40 17.77
C ALA A 141 -1.43 11.70 19.15
N THR A 142 -2.53 11.82 19.90
CA THR A 142 -2.70 11.07 21.14
C THR A 142 -2.75 9.57 20.85
N ALA A 143 -1.72 8.83 21.26
CA ALA A 143 -1.63 7.39 21.04
C ALA A 143 -2.92 6.66 21.51
N PRO A 144 -3.45 5.68 20.74
CA PRO A 144 -2.85 5.06 19.56
C PRO A 144 -3.09 5.79 18.22
N ASP A 145 -3.74 6.95 18.24
CA ASP A 145 -4.12 7.67 17.02
C ASP A 145 -2.92 8.39 16.36
N LYS A 146 -3.00 8.56 15.04
CA LYS A 146 -2.13 9.37 14.18
C LYS A 146 -2.95 10.47 13.52
N LEU A 147 -2.30 11.58 13.18
CA LEU A 147 -2.92 12.69 12.44
C LEU A 147 -2.34 12.75 11.02
N ALA A 148 -3.19 12.77 10.01
CA ALA A 148 -2.82 13.10 8.65
C ALA A 148 -3.37 14.49 8.27
N SER A 149 -2.48 15.37 7.83
CA SER A 149 -2.85 16.65 7.19
C SER A 149 -2.69 16.49 5.68
N VAL A 150 -3.79 16.57 4.93
CA VAL A 150 -3.83 16.21 3.52
C VAL A 150 -4.33 17.35 2.68
N ARG A 151 -3.52 17.79 1.72
CA ARG A 151 -3.91 18.77 0.71
C ARG A 151 -4.38 18.06 -0.55
N PHE A 152 -5.54 18.44 -1.07
CA PHE A 152 -6.11 17.82 -2.26
C PHE A 152 -6.85 18.83 -3.15
N LYS A 153 -6.98 18.48 -4.42
CA LYS A 153 -7.70 19.22 -5.45
C LYS A 153 -8.99 18.48 -5.76
N LYS A 154 -10.12 19.18 -5.71
CA LYS A 154 -11.38 18.73 -6.32
C LYS A 154 -11.52 19.31 -7.72
N THR A 155 -11.80 18.47 -8.70
CA THR A 155 -12.17 18.87 -10.05
C THR A 155 -13.59 18.39 -10.32
N THR A 156 -14.54 19.32 -10.30
CA THR A 156 -15.97 19.06 -10.54
C THR A 156 -16.30 19.36 -12.00
N ARG A 157 -16.84 18.38 -12.72
CA ARG A 157 -17.36 18.51 -14.08
C ARG A 157 -18.87 18.31 -14.06
N ASN A 158 -19.63 19.32 -14.47
CA ASN A 158 -21.06 19.22 -14.71
C ASN A 158 -21.29 18.73 -16.15
N PHE A 159 -22.04 17.65 -16.33
CA PHE A 159 -22.31 17.06 -17.64
C PHE A 159 -23.45 17.76 -18.38
N THR A 160 -24.36 18.42 -17.67
CA THR A 160 -25.49 19.18 -18.24
C THR A 160 -25.03 20.51 -18.86
N THR A 161 -24.14 21.24 -18.18
CA THR A 161 -23.64 22.55 -18.64
C THR A 161 -22.27 22.48 -19.31
N GLY A 162 -21.56 21.37 -19.17
CA GLY A 162 -20.16 21.22 -19.60
C GLY A 162 -19.14 21.96 -18.74
N GLN A 163 -19.59 22.69 -17.70
CA GLN A 163 -18.72 23.49 -16.85
C GLN A 163 -17.75 22.61 -16.05
N VAL A 164 -16.48 23.02 -15.99
CA VAL A 164 -15.47 22.45 -15.11
C VAL A 164 -15.06 23.51 -14.09
N SER A 165 -15.01 23.12 -12.81
CA SER A 165 -14.51 23.96 -11.72
C SER A 165 -13.46 23.22 -10.92
N VAL A 166 -12.49 23.96 -10.37
CA VAL A 166 -11.39 23.42 -9.58
C VAL A 166 -11.36 24.14 -8.24
N SER A 167 -11.21 23.39 -7.15
CA SER A 167 -11.03 23.95 -5.80
C SER A 167 -9.99 23.17 -5.01
N TYR A 168 -9.26 23.86 -4.16
CA TYR A 168 -8.21 23.30 -3.31
C TYR A 168 -8.72 23.21 -1.87
N TRP A 169 -8.34 22.14 -1.18
CA TRP A 169 -8.85 21.79 0.14
C TRP A 169 -7.73 21.19 0.98
N THR A 170 -7.80 21.43 2.29
CA THR A 170 -7.00 20.74 3.29
C THR A 170 -7.92 19.92 4.20
N ALA A 171 -7.64 18.63 4.35
CA ALA A 171 -8.28 17.76 5.33
C ALA A 171 -7.36 17.54 6.53
N ARG A 172 -7.95 17.49 7.73
CA ARG A 172 -7.34 16.98 8.95
C ARG A 172 -8.04 15.67 9.30
N VAL A 173 -7.30 14.57 9.25
CA VAL A 173 -7.82 13.21 9.44
C VAL A 173 -7.08 12.56 10.60
N THR A 174 -7.76 12.37 11.73
CA THR A 174 -7.23 11.55 12.83
C THR A 174 -7.67 10.11 12.59
N TYR A 175 -6.75 9.17 12.67
CA TYR A 175 -7.01 7.76 12.37
C TYR A 175 -6.17 6.82 13.23
N ARG A 176 -6.58 5.55 13.28
CA ARG A 176 -5.81 4.43 13.85
C ARG A 176 -6.12 3.11 13.13
N PHE A 177 -5.35 2.08 13.47
CA PHE A 177 -5.61 0.71 13.05
C PHE A 177 -6.05 -0.14 14.24
N GLU A 178 -7.20 -0.81 14.12
CA GLU A 178 -7.83 -1.66 15.13
C GLU A 178 -8.05 -3.08 14.57
N PRO A 179 -7.00 -3.90 14.30
CA PRO A 179 -7.15 -5.19 13.62
C PRO A 179 -8.02 -6.21 14.37
N GLU A 180 -8.06 -6.11 15.71
CA GLU A 180 -8.88 -6.93 16.60
C GLU A 180 -10.37 -6.57 16.58
N LYS A 181 -10.74 -5.44 15.97
CA LYS A 181 -12.12 -4.98 15.86
C LYS A 181 -12.99 -6.07 15.23
N SER A 182 -14.08 -6.41 15.92
CA SER A 182 -15.02 -7.42 15.44
C SER A 182 -15.86 -6.87 14.29
N VAL A 183 -15.32 -6.98 13.08
CA VAL A 183 -16.03 -6.77 11.82
C VAL A 183 -16.66 -8.08 11.34
N LYS A 184 -17.86 -7.99 10.73
CA LYS A 184 -18.49 -9.10 10.01
C LYS A 184 -17.53 -9.63 8.93
N SER A 185 -17.63 -10.92 8.59
CA SER A 185 -16.69 -11.59 7.67
C SER A 185 -16.48 -10.84 6.35
N SER A 186 -17.55 -10.46 5.66
CA SER A 186 -17.48 -9.67 4.41
C SER A 186 -16.82 -8.29 4.59
N SER A 187 -17.07 -7.62 5.72
CA SER A 187 -16.44 -6.34 6.04
C SER A 187 -14.94 -6.47 6.37
N ARG A 188 -14.46 -7.67 6.75
CA ARG A 188 -13.05 -7.95 7.02
C ARG A 188 -12.22 -8.03 5.75
N GLU A 189 -12.81 -8.42 4.62
CA GLU A 189 -12.14 -8.44 3.32
C GLU A 189 -11.82 -7.01 2.84
N LEU A 190 -12.74 -6.07 3.07
CA LEU A 190 -12.58 -4.66 2.73
C LEU A 190 -11.71 -3.89 3.74
N ASN A 191 -11.76 -4.23 5.03
CA ASN A 191 -10.96 -3.58 6.08
C ASN A 191 -10.19 -4.59 6.96
N PRO A 192 -9.18 -5.30 6.41
CA PRO A 192 -8.48 -6.37 7.12
C PRO A 192 -7.60 -5.88 8.28
N LEU A 193 -7.21 -4.59 8.27
CA LEU A 193 -6.35 -3.97 9.28
C LEU A 193 -7.12 -3.11 10.29
N GLY A 194 -8.45 -3.04 10.18
CA GLY A 194 -9.30 -2.24 11.05
C GLY A 194 -8.99 -0.73 11.01
N PHE A 195 -8.61 -0.20 9.84
CA PHE A 195 -8.43 1.23 9.65
C PHE A 195 -9.70 1.98 10.04
N THR A 196 -9.59 2.91 10.98
CA THR A 196 -10.70 3.67 11.55
C THR A 196 -10.31 5.13 11.66
N VAL A 197 -11.03 6.00 10.95
CA VAL A 197 -10.96 7.46 11.09
C VAL A 197 -11.76 7.87 12.33
N THR A 198 -11.07 8.45 13.31
CA THR A 198 -11.63 8.88 14.60
C THR A 198 -12.09 10.33 14.59
N SER A 199 -11.50 11.18 13.75
CA SER A 199 -11.93 12.56 13.50
C SER A 199 -11.66 12.98 12.06
N TYR A 200 -12.54 13.81 11.49
CA TYR A 200 -12.43 14.29 10.12
C TYR A 200 -12.91 15.74 10.01
N GLN A 201 -12.06 16.62 9.49
CA GLN A 201 -12.39 18.02 9.19
C GLN A 201 -11.81 18.42 7.83
N THR A 202 -12.48 19.31 7.11
CA THR A 202 -12.07 19.79 5.78
C THR A 202 -12.31 21.29 5.65
N ASP A 203 -11.28 22.00 5.22
CA ASP A 203 -11.30 23.43 4.98
C ASP A 203 -11.00 23.71 3.50
N ARG A 204 -11.80 24.57 2.87
CA ARG A 204 -11.52 25.07 1.51
C ARG A 204 -10.41 26.11 1.59
N GLU A 205 -9.39 25.96 0.75
CA GLU A 205 -8.37 26.99 0.58
C GLU A 205 -8.97 28.19 -0.17
N VAL A 206 -9.15 29.30 0.54
CA VAL A 206 -9.39 30.60 -0.08
C VAL A 206 -8.06 31.13 -0.57
N ARG A 207 -7.82 31.06 -1.89
CA ARG A 207 -6.78 31.87 -2.51
C ARG A 207 -7.24 33.32 -2.45
N GLY A 208 -6.55 34.13 -1.65
CA GLY A 208 -6.59 35.58 -1.81
C GLY A 208 -6.02 35.93 -3.18
N GLU A 209 -6.76 36.72 -3.94
CA GLU A 209 -6.31 37.38 -5.18
C GLU A 209 -5.63 38.71 -4.83
#